data_AF-A0A6J4R0H0-F1
#
_entry.id   AF-A0A6J4R0H0-F1
#
_cell.length_a   1.000
_cell.length_b   1.000
_cell.length_c   1.000
_cell.angle_alpha   90.00
_cell.angle_beta   90.00
_cell.angle_gamma   90.00
#
_symmetry.space_group_name_H-M   'P 1'
#
loop_
_entity.id
_entity.type
_entity.pdbx_description
1 polymer ?
#
loop_
_entity_poly.entity_id
_entity_poly.type
_entity_poly.pdbx_seq_one_letter_code
_entity_poly.pdbx_strand_id
1 'polypeptide(L)' 'MPDAERHLRTCGVEVEMGPVKRLGAGGIGTSLYFRDPDGSLLELISYTDD' A
#
# COMPACT_ATOMS: atom_id res chain seq x y z
N MET A 1 -0.77 -0.24 -9.37
CA MET A 1 -1.22 -0.41 -7.94
C MET A 1 -2.15 -1.61 -7.68
N PRO A 2 -3.13 -1.93 -8.56
CA PRO A 2 -4.05 -3.07 -8.37
C PRO A 2 -3.33 -4.42 -8.18
N ASP A 3 -2.16 -4.57 -8.80
CA ASP A 3 -1.34 -5.78 -8.70
C ASP A 3 -0.72 -5.96 -7.32
N ALA A 4 -0.28 -4.88 -6.68
CA ALA A 4 0.25 -4.92 -5.32
C ALA A 4 -0.83 -5.31 -4.31
N GLU A 5 -2.03 -4.70 -4.41
CA GLU A 5 -3.16 -5.06 -3.54
C GLU A 5 -3.55 -6.54 -3.70
N ARG A 6 -3.64 -7.02 -4.95
CA ARG A 6 -3.97 -8.43 -5.22
C ARG A 6 -2.91 -9.38 -4.67
N HIS A 7 -1.63 -9.03 -4.79
CA HIS A 7 -0.54 -9.83 -4.23
C HIS A 7 -0.65 -9.91 -2.70
N LEU A 8 -0.84 -8.79 -2.02
CA LEU A 8 -1.02 -8.74 -0.56
C LEU A 8 -2.18 -9.66 -0.12
N ARG A 9 -3.35 -9.55 -0.78
CA ARG A 9 -4.51 -10.41 -0.49
C ARG A 9 -4.22 -11.89 -0.73
N THR A 10 -3.47 -12.23 -1.78
CA THR A 10 -3.08 -13.62 -2.08
C THR A 10 -2.13 -14.19 -1.01
N CYS A 11 -1.30 -13.33 -0.41
CA CYS A 11 -0.44 -13.67 0.71
C CYS A 11 -1.18 -13.70 2.07
N GLY A 12 -2.50 -13.45 2.10
CA GLY A 12 -3.27 -13.37 3.34
C GLY A 12 -3.02 -12.09 4.14
N VAL A 13 -2.45 -11.05 3.51
CA VAL A 13 -2.25 -9.74 4.13
C VAL A 13 -3.47 -8.87 3.86
N GLU A 14 -4.12 -8.42 4.94
CA GLU A 14 -5.24 -7.50 4.86
C GLU A 14 -4.75 -6.07 4.58
N VAL A 15 -5.36 -5.42 3.59
CA VAL A 15 -5.15 -3.99 3.32
C VAL A 15 -6.15 -3.20 4.16
N GLU A 16 -5.64 -2.46 5.16
CA GLU A 16 -6.45 -1.63 6.05
C GLU A 16 -6.95 -0.35 5.35
N MET A 17 -6.14 0.20 4.44
CA MET A 17 -6.47 1.43 3.72
C MET A 17 -5.78 1.50 2.36
N GLY A 18 -6.49 2.04 1.38
CA GLY A 18 -5.99 2.28 0.03
C GLY A 18 -6.65 1.37 -1.01
N PRO A 19 -6.36 1.59 -2.31
CA PRO A 19 -5.43 2.59 -2.84
C PRO A 19 -5.91 4.03 -2.62
N VAL A 20 -5.04 4.89 -2.10
CA VAL A 20 -5.36 6.31 -1.82
C VAL A 20 -4.19 7.22 -2.20
N LYS A 21 -4.47 8.40 -2.76
CA LYS A 21 -3.41 9.37 -3.10
C LYS A 21 -2.83 10.00 -1.82
N ARG A 22 -1.50 10.08 -1.74
CA ARG A 22 -0.74 10.62 -0.60
C ARG A 22 0.44 11.44 -1.09
N LEU A 23 0.86 12.41 -0.28
CA LEU A 23 2.09 13.16 -0.51
C LEU A 23 3.24 12.45 0.20
N GLY A 24 4.14 11.86 -0.57
CA GLY A 24 5.39 11.26 -0.08
C GLY A 24 6.61 12.09 -0.49
N ALA A 25 7.81 11.60 -0.15
CA ALA A 25 9.07 12.26 -0.48
C ALA A 25 9.30 12.44 -2.01
N GLY A 26 8.72 11.56 -2.83
CA GLY A 26 8.76 11.65 -4.30
C GLY A 26 7.62 12.47 -4.92
N GLY A 27 6.82 13.17 -4.13
CA GLY A 27 5.63 13.89 -4.58
C GLY A 27 4.34 13.12 -4.33
N ILE A 28 3.32 13.31 -5.17
CA ILE A 28 2.04 12.62 -5.01
C ILE A 28 2.19 11.18 -5.52
N GLY A 29 2.00 10.21 -4.62
CA GLY A 29 1.94 8.80 -4.94
C GLY A 29 0.60 8.18 -4.56
N THR A 30 0.44 6.90 -4.85
CA THR A 30 -0.69 6.09 -4.39
C THR A 30 -0.18 5.16 -3.29
N SER A 31 -0.85 5.09 -2.15
CA SER A 31 -0.44 4.30 -0.99
C SER A 31 -1.43 3.18 -0.68
N LEU A 32 -0.89 2.06 -0.19
CA LEU A 32 -1.59 1.00 0.52
C LEU A 32 -1.04 0.93 1.95
N TYR A 33 -1.92 0.67 2.91
CA TYR A 33 -1.58 0.50 4.33
C TYR A 33 -2.04 -0.87 4.81
N PHE A 34 -1.17 -1.57 5.55
CA PHE A 34 -1.41 -2.90 6.10
C PHE A 34 -0.50 -3.13 7.32
N ARG A 35 -0.74 -4.22 8.06
CA ARG A 35 0.09 -4.60 9.22
C ARG A 35 1.05 -5.73 8.92
N ASP A 36 2.22 -5.67 9.55
CA ASP A 36 3.11 -6.82 9.69
C ASP A 36 2.64 -7.74 10.84
N PRO A 37 3.26 -8.92 11.04
CA PRO A 37 2.89 -9.84 12.12
C PRO A 37 3.04 -9.28 13.54
N ASP A 38 3.90 -8.27 13.73
CA ASP A 38 4.10 -7.59 15.01
C ASP A 38 3.06 -6.47 15.24
N GLY A 39 2.22 -6.19 14.23
CA GLY A 39 1.15 -5.20 14.29
C GLY A 39 1.58 -3.79 13.90
N SER A 40 2.81 -3.59 13.41
CA SER A 40 3.29 -2.30 12.92
C SER A 40 2.53 -1.90 11.66
N LEU A 41 2.12 -0.64 11.57
CA LEU A 41 1.49 -0.11 10.36
C LEU A 41 2.56 0.19 9.31
N LEU A 42 2.48 -0.49 8.17
CA LEU A 42 3.36 -0.29 7.03
C LEU A 42 2.64 0.49 5.93
N GLU A 43 3.39 1.32 5.21
CA GLU A 43 2.96 2.01 4.00
C GLU A 43 3.73 1.49 2.79
N LEU A 44 3.01 1.07 1.75
CA LEU A 44 3.54 0.81 0.42
C LEU A 44 3.07 1.89 -0.53
N ILE A 45 3.98 2.77 -0.95
CA ILE A 45 3.70 3.87 -1.88
C ILE A 45 4.34 3.63 -3.25
N SER A 46 3.59 3.88 -4.32
CA SER A 46 4.10 3.97 -5.69
C SER A 46 3.88 5.38 -6.25
N TYR A 47 4.90 5.91 -6.92
CA TYR A 47 4.86 7.20 -7.61
C TYR A 47 4.58 7.07 -9.11
N THR A 48 4.54 5.84 -9.65
CA THR A 48 4.14 5.63 -11.04
C THR A 48 2.62 5.53 -11.14
N ASP A 49 2.04 6.23 -12.12
CA ASP A 49 0.69 5.96 -12.58
C ASP A 49 0.72 4.67 -13.39
N ASP A 50 0.32 3.58 -12.74
CA ASP A 50 0.18 2.24 -13.29
C ASP A 50 -1.30 1.96 -13.54
#